data_AF-A0A1I3LKJ4-F1
#
_entry.id   AF-A0A1I3LKJ4-F1
#
_cell.length_a   1.000
_cell.length_b   1.000
_cell.length_c   1.000
_cell.angle_alpha   90.00
_cell.angle_beta   90.00
_cell.angle_gamma   90.00
#
_symmetry.space_group_name_H-M   'P 1'
#
loop_
_entity.id
_entity.type
_entity.pdbx_description
1 polymer ?
#
loop_
_entity_poly.entity_id
_entity_poly.type
_entity_poly.pdbx_seq_one_letter_code
_entity_poly.pdbx_strand_id
1 'polypeptide(L)'
;MEIEAFMTRWTSREGGAERANFPMFATEVCDQIGVARPDPAGFERKYNDYVFERAVRRRDCTDAVSSLRIDLYKRGCFIMEAKQSRLPGGYKAMPQRYETLAHASESGQWDMQMRNARQQAENYGHLLDPDHPAPPFIIVCDVGRVFELFADFSGTGRGYSQFPDRKNFRVPIEALRRPEVREMFARIWTDPYSLDPARQTARVTTAIAERLAVVGRSLEKRYPAEEVALFLMRCIFCMFAEDVDLLPKGKFTALLGGVWRSVTGNAGADAA
;
A
#
# COMPACT_ATOMS: atom_id res chain seq x y z
N MET A 1 6.58 4.86 22.42
CA MET A 1 7.59 3.79 22.56
C MET A 1 8.53 3.89 21.37
N GLU A 2 9.84 3.86 21.60
CA GLU A 2 10.85 3.86 20.52
C GLU A 2 10.74 2.62 19.64
N ILE A 3 11.04 2.76 18.34
CA ILE A 3 10.87 1.70 17.35
C ILE A 3 11.67 0.44 17.69
N GLU A 4 12.89 0.58 18.23
CA GLU A 4 13.71 -0.58 18.61
C GLU A 4 13.13 -1.32 19.82
N ALA A 5 12.55 -0.61 20.80
CA ALA A 5 11.88 -1.23 21.93
C ALA A 5 10.61 -1.99 21.48
N PHE A 6 9.86 -1.43 20.53
CA PHE A 6 8.75 -2.11 19.88
C PHE A 6 9.22 -3.41 19.20
N MET A 7 10.30 -3.34 18.41
CA MET A 7 10.85 -4.50 17.70
C MET A 7 11.26 -5.58 18.69
N THR A 8 12.10 -5.25 19.68
CA THR A 8 12.54 -6.22 20.70
C THR A 8 11.35 -6.88 21.39
N ARG A 9 10.32 -6.11 21.76
CA ARG A 9 9.16 -6.65 22.47
C ARG A 9 8.41 -7.71 21.66
N TRP A 10 8.25 -7.51 20.35
CA TRP A 10 7.40 -8.37 19.52
C TRP A 10 8.17 -9.42 18.74
N THR A 11 9.47 -9.25 18.50
CA THR A 11 10.31 -10.26 17.83
C THR A 11 10.99 -11.24 18.79
N SER A 12 11.17 -10.88 20.07
CA SER A 12 11.81 -11.77 21.08
C SER A 12 10.86 -12.75 21.75
N ARG A 13 9.54 -12.56 21.59
CA ARG A 13 8.54 -13.42 22.20
C ARG A 13 8.30 -14.63 21.30
N GLU A 14 9.07 -15.69 21.49
CA GLU A 14 8.83 -16.97 20.81
C GLU A 14 7.69 -17.76 21.49
N GLY A 15 6.64 -18.08 20.73
CA GLY A 15 5.75 -19.20 21.00
C GLY A 15 4.89 -19.10 22.26
N GLY A 16 3.61 -18.71 22.11
CA GLY A 16 2.58 -19.24 23.01
C GLY A 16 1.29 -18.43 23.21
N ALA A 17 1.32 -17.09 23.12
CA ALA A 17 0.17 -16.26 23.55
C ALA A 17 -0.16 -15.10 22.59
N GLU A 18 0.21 -15.19 21.32
CA GLU A 18 0.17 -14.06 20.39
C GLU A 18 -1.24 -13.59 20.00
N ARG A 19 -2.23 -14.50 19.91
CA ARG A 19 -3.61 -14.11 19.57
C ARG A 19 -4.31 -13.29 20.67
N ALA A 20 -4.07 -13.61 21.94
CA ALA A 20 -4.55 -12.81 23.07
C ALA A 20 -3.92 -11.40 23.09
N ASN A 21 -2.75 -11.26 22.48
CA ASN A 21 -1.99 -10.03 22.43
C ASN A 21 -2.19 -9.24 21.13
N PHE A 22 -2.98 -9.73 20.17
CA PHE A 22 -3.21 -9.02 18.91
C PHE A 22 -3.78 -7.60 19.12
N PRO A 23 -4.78 -7.37 19.99
CA PRO A 23 -5.27 -6.01 20.23
C PRO A 23 -4.19 -5.08 20.77
N MET A 24 -3.33 -5.57 21.65
CA MET A 24 -2.19 -4.83 22.19
C MET A 24 -1.15 -4.54 21.10
N PHE A 25 -0.82 -5.55 20.29
CA PHE A 25 0.10 -5.42 19.16
C PHE A 25 -0.39 -4.37 18.15
N ALA A 26 -1.62 -4.49 17.69
CA ALA A 26 -2.20 -3.57 16.70
C ALA A 26 -2.28 -2.13 17.24
N THR A 27 -2.58 -1.96 18.54
CA THR A 27 -2.56 -0.65 19.20
C THR A 27 -1.17 -0.03 19.18
N GLU A 28 -0.14 -0.81 19.51
CA GLU A 28 1.25 -0.33 19.49
C GLU A 28 1.74 -0.05 18.06
N VAL A 29 1.29 -0.82 17.06
CA VAL A 29 1.52 -0.52 15.65
C VAL A 29 0.91 0.83 15.27
N CYS A 30 -0.32 1.13 15.73
CA CYS A 30 -0.96 2.42 15.48
C CYS A 30 -0.11 3.58 16.03
N ASP A 31 0.49 3.41 17.20
CA ASP A 31 1.42 4.40 17.76
C ASP A 31 2.68 4.56 16.90
N GLN A 32 3.24 3.45 16.39
CA GLN A 32 4.45 3.50 15.56
C GLN A 32 4.20 4.20 14.21
N ILE A 33 3.01 4.06 13.64
CA ILE A 33 2.63 4.68 12.37
C ILE A 33 1.96 6.05 12.55
N GLY A 34 1.72 6.49 13.79
CA GLY A 34 1.20 7.83 14.10
C GLY A 34 -0.28 8.02 13.77
N VAL A 35 -1.11 6.98 13.89
CA VAL A 35 -2.55 7.05 13.62
C VAL A 35 -3.38 6.84 14.90
N ALA A 36 -4.65 7.22 14.84
CA ALA A 36 -5.60 6.94 15.92
C ALA A 36 -5.68 5.44 16.22
N ARG A 37 -5.86 5.10 17.50
CA ARG A 37 -6.09 3.72 17.95
C ARG A 37 -7.55 3.30 17.73
N PRO A 38 -7.85 2.00 17.67
CA PRO A 38 -9.23 1.51 17.58
C PRO A 38 -10.06 1.92 18.79
N ASP A 39 -11.34 2.18 18.57
CA ASP A 39 -12.31 2.50 19.61
C ASP A 39 -12.78 1.22 20.35
N PRO A 40 -13.22 1.33 21.61
CA PRO A 40 -13.91 0.23 22.29
C PRO A 40 -15.17 -0.18 21.52
N ALA A 41 -15.40 -1.49 21.38
CA ALA A 41 -16.60 -1.98 20.71
C ALA A 41 -17.87 -1.62 21.50
N GLY A 42 -18.78 -0.87 20.86
CA GLY A 42 -20.09 -0.54 21.41
C GLY A 42 -21.12 -1.64 21.17
N PHE A 43 -22.22 -1.61 21.92
CA PHE A 43 -23.35 -2.53 21.75
C PHE A 43 -24.07 -2.34 20.40
N GLU A 44 -24.13 -1.10 19.91
CA GLU A 44 -24.74 -0.77 18.63
C GLU A 44 -23.71 -0.87 17.48
N ARG A 45 -23.93 -1.83 16.56
CA ARG A 45 -23.02 -2.11 15.43
C ARG A 45 -22.81 -0.93 14.48
N LYS A 46 -23.79 -0.03 14.41
CA LYS A 46 -23.78 1.16 13.55
C LYS A 46 -22.64 2.12 13.89
N TYR A 47 -22.14 2.12 15.13
CA TYR A 47 -21.04 2.99 15.55
C TYR A 47 -19.69 2.28 15.59
N ASN A 48 -19.63 1.01 15.19
CA ASN A 48 -18.41 0.19 15.25
C ASN A 48 -17.55 0.37 13.97
N ASP A 49 -17.24 1.62 13.66
CA ASP A 49 -16.52 2.00 12.43
C ASP A 49 -15.02 1.75 12.51
N TYR A 50 -14.43 1.72 13.72
CA TYR A 50 -13.03 1.35 13.91
C TYR A 50 -12.83 0.58 15.21
N VAL A 51 -13.06 -0.74 15.20
CA VAL A 51 -13.09 -1.56 16.43
C VAL A 51 -12.45 -2.93 16.24
N PHE A 52 -11.98 -3.50 17.34
CA PHE A 52 -11.63 -4.92 17.43
C PHE A 52 -12.88 -5.81 17.48
N GLU A 53 -12.73 -7.07 17.08
CA GLU A 53 -13.73 -8.14 17.24
C GLU A 53 -15.11 -7.75 16.66
N ARG A 54 -15.14 -7.04 15.51
CA ARG A 54 -16.38 -6.59 14.89
C ARG A 54 -17.24 -7.79 14.50
N ALA A 55 -18.43 -7.87 15.07
CA ALA A 55 -19.38 -8.93 14.75
C ALA A 55 -20.03 -8.72 13.37
N VAL A 56 -19.98 -9.74 12.51
CA VAL A 56 -20.71 -9.85 11.24
C VAL A 56 -21.62 -11.07 11.25
N ARG A 57 -22.75 -11.02 10.55
CA ARG A 57 -23.72 -12.13 10.49
C ARG A 57 -23.68 -12.79 9.13
N ARG A 58 -23.83 -14.11 9.10
CA ARG A 58 -24.09 -14.79 7.83
C ARG A 58 -25.52 -14.47 7.39
N ARG A 59 -25.72 -14.30 6.09
CA ARG A 59 -27.02 -13.92 5.49
C ARG A 59 -28.07 -15.04 5.60
N ASP A 60 -27.65 -16.26 5.89
CA ASP A 60 -28.44 -17.50 5.90
C ASP A 60 -28.90 -17.96 7.29
N CYS A 61 -28.54 -17.25 8.37
CA CYS A 61 -28.97 -17.58 9.74
C CYS A 61 -29.90 -16.50 10.31
N THR A 62 -31.16 -16.88 10.57
CA THR A 62 -32.14 -16.09 11.33
C THR A 62 -31.83 -16.07 12.83
N ASP A 63 -31.01 -16.99 13.33
CA ASP A 63 -30.61 -17.06 14.73
C ASP A 63 -29.45 -16.09 15.04
N ALA A 64 -29.61 -15.31 16.13
CA ALA A 64 -28.65 -14.32 16.60
C ALA A 64 -27.29 -14.90 17.07
N VAL A 65 -27.14 -16.23 17.07
CA VAL A 65 -26.06 -16.96 17.75
C VAL A 65 -24.82 -17.19 16.86
N SER A 66 -24.93 -17.11 15.52
CA SER A 66 -23.81 -17.41 14.59
C SER A 66 -23.08 -16.16 14.08
N SER A 67 -22.79 -15.19 14.94
CA SER A 67 -21.97 -14.03 14.53
C SER A 67 -20.51 -14.43 14.36
N LEU A 68 -19.97 -14.28 13.15
CA LEU A 68 -18.53 -14.30 12.92
C LEU A 68 -17.93 -12.98 13.42
N ARG A 69 -16.63 -12.96 13.71
CA ARG A 69 -15.95 -11.75 14.19
C ARG A 69 -14.72 -11.47 13.34
N ILE A 70 -14.57 -10.21 12.97
CA ILE A 70 -13.40 -9.67 12.31
C ILE A 70 -12.44 -9.21 13.41
N ASP A 71 -11.17 -9.63 13.37
CA ASP A 71 -10.21 -9.30 14.42
C ASP A 71 -10.03 -7.77 14.57
N LEU A 72 -9.82 -7.04 13.47
CA LEU A 72 -9.83 -5.57 13.46
C LEU A 72 -10.45 -5.04 12.17
N TYR A 73 -11.39 -4.11 12.32
CA TYR A 73 -12.08 -3.49 11.19
C TYR A 73 -11.98 -1.98 11.26
N LYS A 74 -11.69 -1.33 10.13
CA LYS A 74 -11.83 0.12 9.96
C LYS A 74 -12.61 0.44 8.69
N ARG A 75 -13.76 1.09 8.85
CA ARG A 75 -14.68 1.46 7.77
C ARG A 75 -13.96 2.26 6.70
N GLY A 76 -14.17 1.86 5.45
CA GLY A 76 -13.57 2.50 4.28
C GLY A 76 -12.05 2.39 4.18
N CYS A 77 -11.40 1.64 5.09
CA CYS A 77 -9.95 1.49 5.13
C CYS A 77 -9.54 0.05 4.93
N PHE A 78 -9.78 -0.81 5.92
CA PHE A 78 -9.31 -2.19 5.87
C PHE A 78 -10.14 -3.17 6.72
N ILE A 79 -10.06 -4.44 6.35
CA ILE A 79 -10.27 -5.58 7.24
C ILE A 79 -8.90 -6.15 7.57
N MET A 80 -8.64 -6.42 8.85
CA MET A 80 -7.43 -7.10 9.30
C MET A 80 -7.79 -8.39 10.04
N GLU A 81 -7.13 -9.47 9.63
CA GLU A 81 -7.22 -10.80 10.26
C GLU A 81 -5.85 -11.18 10.81
N ALA A 82 -5.80 -11.52 12.09
CA ALA A 82 -4.60 -11.96 12.77
C ALA A 82 -4.47 -13.48 12.72
N LYS A 83 -3.26 -13.97 12.46
CA LYS A 83 -2.90 -15.38 12.57
C LYS A 83 -1.75 -15.58 13.54
N GLN A 84 -1.75 -16.79 14.09
CA GLN A 84 -0.73 -17.27 15.01
C GLN A 84 0.03 -18.38 14.29
N SER A 85 1.19 -18.06 13.72
CA SER A 85 2.09 -19.11 13.27
C SER A 85 2.84 -19.68 14.48
N ARG A 86 2.79 -21.00 14.66
CA ARG A 86 3.59 -21.69 15.68
C ARG A 86 5.03 -21.96 15.21
N LEU A 87 5.48 -21.26 14.16
CA LEU A 87 6.79 -21.48 13.58
C LEU A 87 7.88 -20.93 14.51
N PRO A 88 8.85 -21.76 14.94
CA PRO A 88 10.06 -21.26 15.58
C PRO A 88 10.92 -20.49 14.57
N GLY A 89 11.50 -19.37 14.99
CA GLY A 89 12.33 -18.50 14.15
C GLY A 89 11.61 -17.24 13.63
N GLY A 90 12.36 -16.13 13.56
CA GLY A 90 11.90 -14.85 13.01
C GLY A 90 11.73 -14.87 11.48
N TYR A 91 11.40 -13.72 10.87
CA TYR A 91 11.14 -13.61 9.42
C TYR A 91 12.22 -14.26 8.52
N LYS A 92 13.49 -14.28 8.93
CA LYS A 92 14.59 -14.93 8.18
C LYS A 92 14.47 -16.46 8.05
N ALA A 93 13.68 -17.10 8.91
CA ALA A 93 13.38 -18.52 8.81
C ALA A 93 12.24 -18.82 7.82
N MET A 94 11.60 -17.78 7.27
CA MET A 94 10.50 -17.94 6.32
C MET A 94 11.02 -18.18 4.90
N PRO A 95 10.35 -19.03 4.11
CA PRO A 95 10.70 -19.23 2.72
C PRO A 95 10.48 -17.92 1.93
N GLN A 96 11.59 -17.29 1.51
CA GLN A 96 11.57 -16.08 0.68
C GLN A 96 11.16 -16.36 -0.78
N ARG A 97 11.03 -17.62 -1.18
CA ARG A 97 10.71 -18.05 -2.55
C ARG A 97 9.69 -19.19 -2.55
N TYR A 98 8.81 -19.14 -3.54
CA TYR A 98 7.81 -20.15 -3.89
C TYR A 98 8.41 -21.43 -4.52
N GLU A 99 9.72 -21.67 -4.40
CA GLU A 99 10.44 -22.71 -5.15
C GLU A 99 11.54 -23.36 -4.29
N THR A 100 11.21 -24.22 -3.34
CA THR A 100 11.99 -25.46 -3.12
C THR A 100 11.22 -26.47 -2.26
N LEU A 101 10.97 -27.65 -2.82
CA LEU A 101 10.14 -28.73 -2.28
C LEU A 101 10.81 -29.60 -1.19
N ALA A 102 11.88 -29.15 -0.54
CA ALA A 102 12.69 -30.02 0.35
C ALA A 102 12.63 -29.70 1.86
N HIS A 103 12.02 -28.58 2.27
CA HIS A 103 11.69 -28.27 3.68
C HIS A 103 10.17 -28.04 3.88
N ALA A 104 9.37 -28.74 3.07
CA ALA A 104 8.04 -28.30 2.63
C ALA A 104 6.87 -28.48 3.62
N SER A 105 7.02 -29.17 4.75
CA SER A 105 5.87 -29.45 5.63
C SER A 105 5.42 -28.24 6.45
N GLU A 106 6.35 -27.53 7.09
CA GLU A 106 6.03 -26.42 8.00
C GLU A 106 5.82 -25.09 7.25
N SER A 107 6.65 -24.83 6.22
CA SER A 107 6.51 -23.69 5.32
C SER A 107 5.18 -23.72 4.54
N GLY A 108 4.78 -24.90 4.05
CA GLY A 108 3.51 -25.07 3.34
C GLY A 108 2.29 -24.92 4.26
N GLN A 109 2.38 -25.35 5.52
CA GLN A 109 1.33 -25.15 6.51
C GLN A 109 1.14 -23.69 6.87
N TRP A 110 2.22 -22.90 6.96
CA TRP A 110 2.12 -21.47 7.20
C TRP A 110 1.51 -20.72 6.02
N ASP A 111 1.99 -20.97 4.80
CA ASP A 111 1.41 -20.36 3.60
C ASP A 111 -0.06 -20.74 3.42
N MET A 112 -0.46 -21.95 3.82
CA MET A 112 -1.87 -22.36 3.86
C MET A 112 -2.66 -21.56 4.89
N GLN A 113 -2.13 -21.36 6.09
CA GLN A 113 -2.79 -20.57 7.14
C GLN A 113 -2.97 -19.11 6.74
N MET A 114 -1.96 -18.48 6.13
CA MET A 114 -2.05 -17.11 5.64
C MET A 114 -3.07 -17.00 4.50
N ARG A 115 -3.10 -17.96 3.56
CA ARG A 115 -4.14 -18.00 2.51
C ARG A 115 -5.55 -18.18 3.08
N ASN A 116 -5.72 -19.03 4.08
CA ASN A 116 -7.01 -19.21 4.75
C ASN A 116 -7.46 -17.94 5.49
N ALA A 117 -6.52 -17.23 6.12
CA ALA A 117 -6.76 -15.93 6.74
C ALA A 117 -7.26 -14.89 5.75
N ARG A 118 -6.58 -14.81 4.61
CA ARG A 118 -6.95 -13.93 3.52
C ARG A 118 -8.36 -14.26 3.02
N GLN A 119 -8.64 -15.54 2.75
CA GLN A 119 -9.96 -15.96 2.28
C GLN A 119 -11.06 -15.63 3.29
N GLN A 120 -10.77 -15.78 4.58
CA GLN A 120 -11.66 -15.42 5.67
C GLN A 120 -11.95 -13.91 5.70
N ALA A 121 -10.92 -13.08 5.57
CA ALA A 121 -11.05 -11.62 5.49
C ALA A 121 -11.84 -11.18 4.25
N GLU A 122 -11.61 -11.81 3.09
CA GLU A 122 -12.36 -11.56 1.85
C GLU A 122 -13.84 -11.89 2.05
N ASN A 123 -14.14 -13.05 2.66
CA ASN A 123 -15.51 -13.46 2.97
C ASN A 123 -16.21 -12.46 3.91
N TYR A 124 -15.50 -11.88 4.89
CA TYR A 124 -16.05 -10.85 5.76
C TYR A 124 -16.46 -9.59 5.02
N GLY A 125 -15.73 -9.19 3.97
CA GLY A 125 -16.10 -8.06 3.13
C GLY A 125 -17.53 -8.17 2.56
N HIS A 126 -17.98 -9.40 2.26
CA HIS A 126 -19.34 -9.66 1.76
C HIS A 126 -20.42 -9.71 2.85
N LEU A 127 -20.01 -9.85 4.12
CA LEU A 127 -20.89 -9.93 5.29
C LEU A 127 -21.02 -8.61 6.04
N LEU A 128 -20.34 -7.55 5.58
CA LEU A 128 -20.53 -6.20 6.08
C LEU A 128 -21.94 -5.69 5.79
N ASP A 129 -22.40 -4.76 6.63
CA ASP A 129 -23.71 -4.13 6.49
C ASP A 129 -23.78 -3.32 5.18
N PRO A 130 -24.96 -3.15 4.55
CA PRO A 130 -25.08 -2.53 3.22
C PRO A 130 -24.55 -1.10 3.12
N ASP A 131 -24.55 -0.35 4.22
CA ASP A 131 -24.03 1.00 4.28
C ASP A 131 -22.50 1.05 4.37
N HIS A 132 -21.85 -0.05 4.74
CA HIS A 132 -20.39 -0.18 4.80
C HIS A 132 -19.84 -0.62 3.42
N PRO A 133 -19.11 0.25 2.71
CA PRO A 133 -18.50 -0.14 1.44
C PRO A 133 -17.43 -1.21 1.68
N ALA A 134 -17.16 -2.01 0.64
CA ALA A 134 -16.03 -2.93 0.66
C ALA A 134 -14.74 -2.14 0.94
N PRO A 135 -13.95 -2.53 1.95
CA PRO A 135 -12.76 -1.80 2.29
C PRO A 135 -11.70 -1.90 1.18
N PRO A 136 -10.91 -0.85 0.91
CA PRO A 136 -9.87 -0.91 -0.11
C PRO A 136 -8.77 -1.92 0.20
N PHE A 137 -8.51 -2.23 1.48
CA PHE A 137 -7.46 -3.14 1.90
C PHE A 137 -7.97 -4.36 2.69
N ILE A 138 -7.30 -5.48 2.45
CA ILE A 138 -7.29 -6.63 3.36
C ILE A 138 -5.85 -6.80 3.86
N ILE A 139 -5.71 -6.94 5.18
CA ILE A 139 -4.44 -7.13 5.85
C ILE A 139 -4.48 -8.47 6.59
N VAL A 140 -3.56 -9.37 6.27
CA VAL A 140 -3.32 -10.55 7.11
C VAL A 140 -2.11 -10.26 7.98
N CYS A 141 -2.24 -10.38 9.29
CA CYS A 141 -1.17 -10.11 10.22
C CYS A 141 -0.74 -11.40 10.92
N ASP A 142 0.51 -11.82 10.69
CA ASP A 142 1.19 -12.74 11.59
C ASP A 142 1.89 -11.90 12.68
N VAL A 143 1.34 -11.96 13.89
CA VAL A 143 1.69 -11.05 14.98
C VAL A 143 3.18 -11.13 15.28
N GLY A 144 3.85 -9.98 15.30
CA GLY A 144 5.29 -9.91 15.56
C GLY A 144 6.18 -10.39 14.41
N ARG A 145 5.62 -10.76 13.25
CA ARG A 145 6.39 -11.30 12.11
C ARG A 145 6.17 -10.53 10.82
N VAL A 146 4.97 -10.56 10.26
CA VAL A 146 4.72 -10.07 8.89
C VAL A 146 3.28 -9.61 8.69
N PHE A 147 3.10 -8.60 7.84
CA PHE A 147 1.83 -8.22 7.27
C PHE A 147 1.77 -8.63 5.80
N GLU A 148 0.69 -9.29 5.37
CA GLU A 148 0.36 -9.44 3.95
C GLU A 148 -0.69 -8.41 3.57
N LEU A 149 -0.38 -7.59 2.56
CA LEU A 149 -1.24 -6.51 2.10
C LEU A 149 -1.89 -6.87 0.77
N PHE A 150 -3.22 -6.73 0.72
CA PHE A 150 -3.99 -6.91 -0.50
C PHE A 150 -4.91 -5.70 -0.70
N ALA A 151 -5.01 -5.22 -1.94
CA ALA A 151 -5.79 -4.04 -2.27
C ALA A 151 -6.80 -4.29 -3.39
N ASP A 152 -7.99 -3.71 -3.25
CA ASP A 152 -9.02 -3.59 -4.28
C ASP A 152 -9.58 -2.15 -4.29
N PHE A 153 -9.03 -1.31 -5.17
CA PHE A 153 -9.47 0.07 -5.33
C PHE A 153 -10.75 0.21 -6.17
N SER A 154 -11.26 -0.87 -6.77
CA SER A 154 -12.51 -0.84 -7.55
C SER A 154 -13.75 -0.63 -6.68
N GLY A 155 -13.64 -0.94 -5.37
CA GLY A 155 -14.77 -0.91 -4.43
C GLY A 155 -15.74 -2.09 -4.59
N THR A 156 -15.44 -3.07 -5.47
CA THR A 156 -16.29 -4.26 -5.63
C THR A 156 -16.10 -5.28 -4.51
N GLY A 157 -14.95 -5.24 -3.83
CA GLY A 157 -14.60 -6.18 -2.77
C GLY A 157 -14.35 -7.60 -3.28
N ARG A 158 -14.04 -7.76 -4.56
CA ARG A 158 -13.85 -9.06 -5.24
C ARG A 158 -12.48 -9.19 -5.91
N GLY A 159 -11.74 -8.08 -6.03
CA GLY A 159 -10.53 -7.99 -6.84
C GLY A 159 -9.23 -7.84 -6.03
N TYR A 160 -9.21 -8.26 -4.76
CA TYR A 160 -8.05 -8.03 -3.90
C TYR A 160 -6.78 -8.67 -4.49
N SER A 161 -5.83 -7.81 -4.86
CA SER A 161 -4.54 -8.19 -5.44
C SER A 161 -3.41 -7.82 -4.50
N GLN A 162 -2.26 -8.49 -4.63
CA GLN A 162 -1.09 -8.24 -3.81
C GLN A 162 -0.61 -6.78 -3.96
N PHE A 163 -0.48 -6.07 -2.84
CA PHE A 163 -0.09 -4.66 -2.81
C PHE A 163 1.22 -4.47 -2.04
N PRO A 164 2.17 -3.63 -2.50
CA PRO A 164 2.12 -2.83 -3.72
C PRO A 164 2.36 -3.66 -4.99
N ASP A 165 2.97 -4.83 -4.85
CA ASP A 165 3.23 -5.76 -5.95
C ASP A 165 3.46 -7.19 -5.42
N ARG A 166 3.60 -8.16 -6.34
CA ARG A 166 3.77 -9.59 -6.01
C ARG A 166 5.01 -9.92 -5.19
N LYS A 167 6.04 -9.07 -5.20
CA LYS A 167 7.30 -9.28 -4.47
C LYS A 167 7.25 -8.62 -3.09
N ASN A 168 6.58 -7.48 -2.97
CA ASN A 168 6.63 -6.62 -1.78
C ASN A 168 5.38 -6.67 -0.90
N PHE A 169 4.39 -7.51 -1.22
CA PHE A 169 3.15 -7.61 -0.44
C PHE A 169 3.31 -8.20 0.96
N ARG A 170 4.39 -8.96 1.20
CA ARG A 170 4.80 -9.44 2.52
C ARG A 170 5.71 -8.41 3.13
N VAL A 171 5.20 -7.66 4.10
CA VAL A 171 5.93 -6.62 4.82
C VAL A 171 6.36 -7.16 6.19
N PRO A 172 7.64 -7.50 6.40
CA PRO A 172 8.13 -7.92 7.70
C PRO A 172 7.93 -6.81 8.72
N ILE A 173 7.72 -7.16 9.98
CA ILE A 173 7.56 -6.16 11.04
C ILE A 173 8.77 -5.22 11.11
N GLU A 174 9.98 -5.74 10.86
CA GLU A 174 11.22 -4.98 10.85
C GLU A 174 11.23 -3.86 9.82
N ALA A 175 10.43 -3.98 8.75
CA ALA A 175 10.29 -2.95 7.75
C ALA A 175 9.69 -1.66 8.30
N LEU A 176 8.98 -1.69 9.44
CA LEU A 176 8.48 -0.49 10.12
C LEU A 176 9.59 0.43 10.65
N ARG A 177 10.86 -0.03 10.69
CA ARG A 177 12.01 0.87 10.92
C ARG A 177 12.13 1.95 9.85
N ARG A 178 11.68 1.62 8.63
CA ARG A 178 11.76 2.52 7.49
C ARG A 178 10.59 3.51 7.52
N PRO A 179 10.87 4.83 7.46
CA PRO A 179 9.82 5.84 7.54
C PRO A 179 8.78 5.71 6.41
N GLU A 180 9.20 5.36 5.20
CA GLU A 180 8.31 5.22 4.05
C GLU A 180 7.29 4.08 4.21
N VAL A 181 7.66 3.02 4.93
CA VAL A 181 6.73 1.91 5.23
C VAL A 181 5.70 2.38 6.26
N ARG A 182 6.13 3.11 7.29
CA ARG A 182 5.19 3.68 8.29
C ARG A 182 4.21 4.64 7.65
N GLU A 183 4.69 5.49 6.73
CA GLU A 183 3.82 6.39 5.96
C GLU A 183 2.81 5.62 5.10
N MET A 184 3.23 4.56 4.41
CA MET A 184 2.32 3.69 3.66
C MET A 184 1.24 3.10 4.56
N PHE A 185 1.59 2.53 5.73
CA PHE A 185 0.61 2.01 6.69
C PHE A 185 -0.30 3.11 7.23
N ALA A 186 0.24 4.29 7.54
CA ALA A 186 -0.57 5.42 7.98
C ALA A 186 -1.62 5.82 6.93
N ARG A 187 -1.25 5.80 5.64
CA ARG A 187 -2.17 6.05 4.52
C ARG A 187 -3.22 4.95 4.38
N ILE A 188 -2.86 3.68 4.55
CA ILE A 188 -3.85 2.57 4.60
C ILE A 188 -4.92 2.84 5.68
N TRP A 189 -4.52 3.42 6.82
CA TRP A 189 -5.43 3.72 7.94
C TRP A 189 -6.28 4.98 7.76
N THR A 190 -5.88 5.93 6.91
CA THR A 190 -6.45 7.29 6.91
C THR A 190 -6.97 7.73 5.55
N ASP A 191 -6.24 7.42 4.48
CA ASP A 191 -6.59 7.74 3.10
C ASP A 191 -6.09 6.65 2.15
N PRO A 192 -6.70 5.46 2.18
CA PRO A 192 -6.22 4.29 1.44
C PRO A 192 -6.25 4.50 -0.07
N TYR A 193 -7.24 5.23 -0.61
CA TYR A 193 -7.35 5.48 -2.05
C TYR A 193 -6.25 6.39 -2.59
N SER A 194 -5.53 7.09 -1.72
CA SER A 194 -4.34 7.84 -2.13
C SER A 194 -3.19 6.92 -2.56
N LEU A 195 -3.25 5.63 -2.21
CA LEU A 195 -2.30 4.59 -2.62
C LEU A 195 -2.70 3.90 -3.94
N ASP A 196 -3.81 4.29 -4.56
CA ASP A 196 -4.26 3.73 -5.83
C ASP A 196 -3.27 4.10 -6.97
N PRO A 197 -2.58 3.11 -7.58
CA PRO A 197 -1.65 3.36 -8.67
C PRO A 197 -2.31 4.03 -9.88
N ALA A 198 -3.60 3.76 -10.14
CA ALA A 198 -4.32 4.38 -11.25
C ALA A 198 -4.54 5.87 -11.01
N ARG A 199 -4.94 6.26 -9.79
CA ARG A 199 -5.02 7.68 -9.38
C ARG A 199 -3.66 8.36 -9.41
N GLN A 200 -2.61 7.67 -8.97
CA GLN A 200 -1.26 8.24 -8.98
C GLN A 200 -0.75 8.45 -10.42
N THR A 201 -0.98 7.48 -11.30
CA THR A 201 -0.64 7.59 -12.73
C THR A 201 -1.45 8.70 -13.39
N ALA A 202 -2.76 8.75 -13.17
CA ALA A 202 -3.61 9.81 -13.71
C ALA A 202 -3.16 11.20 -13.24
N ARG A 203 -2.86 11.35 -11.94
CA ARG A 203 -2.35 12.60 -11.37
C ARG A 203 -1.02 13.02 -11.99
N VAL A 204 -0.10 12.07 -12.19
CA VAL A 204 1.20 12.34 -12.83
C VAL A 204 0.99 12.76 -14.28
N THR A 205 0.13 12.05 -15.04
CA THR A 205 -0.18 12.41 -16.43
C THR A 205 -0.83 13.79 -16.54
N THR A 206 -1.80 14.12 -15.68
CA THR A 206 -2.42 15.46 -15.63
C THR A 206 -1.38 16.53 -15.30
N ALA A 207 -0.54 16.32 -14.29
CA ALA A 207 0.49 17.29 -13.93
C ALA A 207 1.52 17.51 -15.04
N ILE A 208 1.88 16.46 -15.79
CA ILE A 208 2.76 16.56 -16.97
C ILE A 208 2.06 17.35 -18.08
N ALA A 209 0.79 17.04 -18.38
CA ALA A 209 0.01 17.75 -19.38
C ALA A 209 -0.13 19.25 -19.06
N GLU A 210 -0.37 19.60 -17.79
CA GLU A 210 -0.42 20.99 -17.31
C GLU A 210 0.93 21.71 -17.53
N ARG A 211 2.05 21.06 -17.19
CA ARG A 211 3.39 21.61 -17.41
C ARG A 211 3.70 21.80 -18.90
N LEU A 212 3.38 20.81 -19.74
CA LEU A 212 3.54 20.91 -21.19
C LEU A 212 2.69 22.05 -21.77
N ALA A 213 1.46 22.23 -21.29
CA ALA A 213 0.59 23.32 -21.71
C ALA A 213 1.15 24.70 -21.33
N VAL A 214 1.82 24.83 -20.18
CA VAL A 214 2.54 26.06 -19.81
C VAL A 214 3.69 26.34 -20.78
N VAL A 215 4.48 25.33 -21.13
CA VAL A 215 5.58 25.47 -22.10
C VAL A 215 5.05 25.85 -23.48
N GLY A 216 4.01 25.17 -23.97
CA GLY A 216 3.38 25.47 -25.25
C GLY A 216 2.87 26.91 -25.32
N ARG A 217 2.07 27.35 -24.35
CA ARG A 217 1.60 28.74 -24.25
C ARG A 217 2.74 29.76 -24.18
N SER A 218 3.88 29.40 -23.61
CA SER A 218 5.04 30.29 -23.56
C SER A 218 5.73 30.40 -24.92
N LEU A 219 5.83 29.32 -25.68
CA LEU A 219 6.44 29.30 -27.01
C LEU A 219 5.54 29.94 -28.07
N GLU A 220 4.23 29.73 -27.97
CA GLU A 220 3.21 30.32 -28.86
C GLU A 220 3.19 31.86 -28.83
N LYS A 221 3.75 32.49 -27.78
CA LYS A 221 3.95 33.94 -27.73
C LYS A 221 4.97 34.45 -28.76
N ARG A 222 5.85 33.57 -29.25
CA ARG A 222 6.99 33.92 -30.12
C ARG A 222 6.98 33.17 -31.45
N TYR A 223 6.25 32.06 -31.54
CA TYR A 223 6.25 31.17 -32.71
C TYR A 223 4.81 30.74 -33.06
N PRO A 224 4.54 30.38 -34.33
CA PRO A 224 3.23 29.86 -34.74
C PRO A 224 2.85 28.59 -33.98
N ALA A 225 1.57 28.44 -33.64
CA ALA A 225 1.07 27.31 -32.85
C ALA A 225 1.37 25.94 -33.48
N GLU A 226 1.30 25.85 -34.81
CA GLU A 226 1.61 24.60 -35.54
C GLU A 226 3.09 24.19 -35.38
N GLU A 227 4.01 25.15 -35.46
CA GLU A 227 5.45 24.89 -35.26
C GLU A 227 5.74 24.49 -33.82
N VAL A 228 5.12 25.16 -32.84
CA VAL A 228 5.25 24.84 -31.42
C VAL A 228 4.73 23.42 -31.15
N ALA A 229 3.57 23.07 -31.69
CA ALA A 229 3.00 21.73 -31.53
C ALA A 229 3.92 20.65 -32.11
N LEU A 230 4.44 20.85 -33.33
CA LEU A 230 5.36 19.92 -33.97
C LEU A 230 6.68 19.79 -33.19
N PHE A 231 7.20 20.90 -32.67
CA PHE A 231 8.39 20.91 -31.82
C PHE A 231 8.17 20.12 -30.52
N LEU A 232 7.09 20.40 -29.80
CA LEU A 232 6.76 19.69 -28.54
C LEU A 232 6.52 18.20 -28.78
N MET A 233 5.84 17.83 -29.86
CA MET A 233 5.65 16.42 -30.23
C MET A 233 6.98 15.69 -30.44
N ARG A 234 7.93 16.33 -31.14
CA ARG A 234 9.29 15.78 -31.31
C ARG A 234 10.04 15.68 -29.99
N CYS A 235 9.95 16.69 -29.12
CA CYS A 235 10.56 16.62 -27.79
C CYS A 235 9.99 15.47 -26.94
N ILE A 236 8.67 15.29 -26.91
CA ILE A 236 8.01 14.20 -26.18
C ILE A 236 8.45 12.84 -26.76
N PHE A 237 8.53 12.72 -28.09
CA PHE A 237 9.02 11.50 -28.74
C PHE A 237 10.47 11.19 -28.36
N CYS A 238 11.36 12.19 -28.34
CA CYS A 238 12.75 12.00 -27.92
C CYS A 238 12.88 11.59 -26.44
N MET A 239 12.07 12.16 -25.55
CA MET A 239 12.01 11.73 -24.14
C MET A 239 11.56 10.27 -24.03
N PHE A 240 10.50 9.90 -24.75
CA PHE A 240 10.01 8.51 -24.79
C PHE A 240 11.06 7.54 -25.36
N ALA A 241 11.67 7.88 -26.50
CA ALA A 241 12.67 7.05 -27.16
C ALA A 241 13.91 6.79 -26.28
N GLU A 242 14.29 7.75 -25.45
CA GLU A 242 15.35 7.60 -24.44
C GLU A 242 14.96 6.65 -23.29
N ASP A 243 13.70 6.64 -22.88
CA ASP A 243 13.20 5.78 -21.79
C ASP A 243 12.92 4.34 -22.21
N VAL A 244 12.69 4.09 -23.51
CA VAL A 244 12.50 2.73 -24.09
C VAL A 244 13.73 2.19 -24.81
N ASP A 245 14.91 2.75 -24.55
CA ASP A 245 16.19 2.34 -25.10
C ASP A 245 16.30 2.42 -26.65
N LEU A 246 15.45 3.22 -27.31
CA LEU A 246 15.61 3.58 -28.73
C LEU A 246 16.71 4.64 -28.93
N LEU A 247 16.96 5.46 -27.90
CA LEU A 247 18.10 6.37 -27.80
C LEU A 247 18.95 5.99 -26.59
N PRO A 248 20.27 6.29 -26.58
CA PRO A 248 21.09 6.02 -25.40
C PRO A 248 20.59 6.85 -24.21
N LYS A 249 20.42 6.17 -23.07
CA LYS A 249 19.85 6.75 -21.85
C LYS A 249 20.55 8.04 -21.42
N GLY A 250 19.77 9.08 -21.16
CA GLY A 250 20.20 10.40 -20.67
C GLY A 250 20.85 11.35 -21.68
N LYS A 251 20.99 10.97 -22.96
CA LYS A 251 21.52 11.84 -24.03
C LYS A 251 20.61 13.01 -24.39
N PHE A 252 19.31 12.80 -24.54
CA PHE A 252 18.39 13.90 -24.89
C PHE A 252 18.27 14.87 -23.71
N THR A 253 18.15 14.33 -22.50
CA THR A 253 18.21 15.11 -21.26
C THR A 253 19.51 15.93 -21.15
N ALA A 254 20.66 15.33 -21.46
CA ALA A 254 21.95 16.03 -21.44
C ALA A 254 22.03 17.14 -22.51
N LEU A 255 21.47 16.91 -23.70
CA LEU A 255 21.40 17.92 -24.77
C LEU A 255 20.61 19.16 -24.31
N LEU A 256 19.40 18.95 -23.77
CA LEU A 256 18.58 20.03 -23.24
C LEU A 256 19.30 20.79 -22.11
N GLY A 257 19.95 20.08 -21.20
CA GLY A 257 20.76 20.69 -20.15
C GLY A 257 21.96 21.50 -20.68
N GLY A 258 22.56 21.07 -21.79
CA GLY A 258 23.62 21.80 -22.49
C GLY A 258 23.12 23.11 -23.11
N VAL A 259 22.00 23.06 -23.83
CA VAL A 259 21.37 24.25 -24.43
C VAL A 259 20.88 25.23 -23.35
N TRP A 260 20.30 24.73 -22.27
CA TRP A 260 19.88 25.59 -21.15
C TRP A 260 21.07 26.37 -20.59
N ARG A 261 22.18 25.68 -20.31
CA ARG A 261 23.40 26.32 -19.78
C ARG A 261 24.00 27.34 -20.73
N SER A 262 23.99 27.10 -22.05
CA SER A 262 24.51 28.08 -23.01
C SER A 262 23.62 29.33 -23.09
N VAL A 263 22.30 29.16 -23.05
CA VAL A 263 21.34 30.28 -23.07
C VAL A 263 21.39 31.10 -21.78
N THR A 264 21.43 30.46 -20.61
CA THR A 264 21.50 31.18 -19.33
C THR A 264 22.91 31.69 -18.99
N GLY A 265 23.94 31.04 -19.51
CA GLY A 265 25.34 31.49 -19.38
C GLY A 265 25.64 32.75 -20.20
N ASN A 266 25.01 32.93 -21.36
CA ASN A 266 25.14 34.14 -22.16
C ASN A 266 24.31 35.32 -21.61
N ALA A 267 23.20 35.06 -20.93
CA ALA A 267 22.37 36.11 -20.34
C ALA A 267 23.05 36.92 -19.21
N GLY A 268 24.20 36.44 -18.68
CA GLY A 268 25.03 37.17 -17.72
C GLY A 268 26.14 38.04 -18.34
N ALA A 269 26.37 37.95 -19.65
CA ALA A 269 27.42 38.70 -20.35
C ALA A 269 26.90 39.94 -21.11
N ASP A 270 25.61 39.99 -21.45
CA ASP A 270 24.97 41.12 -22.13
C ASP A 270 24.42 42.21 -21.17
N ALA A 271 24.81 42.17 -19.89
CA ALA A 271 24.41 43.13 -18.85
C ALA A 271 25.59 43.87 -18.20
N ALA A 272 26.71 44.02 -18.92
CA ALA A 272 27.87 44.81 -18.52
C ALA A 272 28.13 45.97 -19.48
#